data_AF-A0A1V9FDQ3-F1
#
_entry.id   AF-A0A1V9FDQ3-F1
#
_cell.length_a   1.000
_cell.length_b   1.000
_cell.length_c   1.000
_cell.angle_alpha   90.00
_cell.angle_beta   90.00
_cell.angle_gamma   90.00
#
_symmetry.space_group_name_H-M   'P 1'
#
loop_
_entity.id
_entity.type
_entity.pdbx_description
1 polymer ?
#
loop_
_entity_poly.entity_id
_entity_poly.type
_entity_poly.pdbx_seq_one_letter_code
_entity_poly.pdbx_strand_id
1 'polypeptide(L)'
;MNTFTQTCFLVIACIAIGNSTLANDGRMAPSPFTTTRFLASAKKIDSIIAVNATAKVCACQILNLQSNNHYVKNAVVFAEKTNSEGQEDLAKAQTRLEKEKRMLRLLFYNKIEVIAKTTAATDCNTLFMQLKKKQDNLLLYEVLNADIVIR
;
A
#
# COMPACT_ATOMS: atom_id res chain seq x y z
N MET A 1 29.21 -19.74 6.29
CA MET A 1 29.43 -18.28 6.16
C MET A 1 28.24 -17.58 6.80
N ASN A 2 28.48 -16.75 7.83
CA ASN A 2 27.41 -16.14 8.61
C ASN A 2 26.66 -15.10 7.79
N THR A 3 25.33 -15.14 7.83
CA THR A 3 24.44 -14.18 7.14
C THR A 3 24.75 -12.72 7.50
N PHE A 4 25.29 -12.49 8.71
CA PHE A 4 25.71 -11.17 9.18
C PHE A 4 26.94 -10.61 8.45
N THR A 5 27.93 -11.44 8.10
CA THR A 5 29.08 -10.95 7.32
C THR A 5 28.69 -10.68 5.88
N GLN A 6 27.75 -11.46 5.32
CA GLN A 6 27.25 -11.26 3.95
C GLN A 6 26.44 -9.95 3.81
N THR A 7 25.65 -9.57 4.82
CA THR A 7 24.92 -8.29 4.84
C THR A 7 25.85 -7.10 5.04
N CYS A 8 26.87 -7.21 5.90
CA CYS A 8 27.87 -6.15 6.06
C CYS A 8 28.68 -5.89 4.78
N PHE A 9 29.06 -6.95 4.04
CA PHE A 9 29.77 -6.78 2.77
C PHE A 9 28.94 -6.08 1.70
N LEU A 10 27.63 -6.36 1.62
CA LEU A 10 26.73 -5.67 0.68
C LEU A 10 26.57 -4.17 0.99
N VAL A 11 26.50 -3.80 2.27
CA VAL A 11 26.41 -2.38 2.67
C VAL A 11 27.69 -1.63 2.34
N ILE A 12 28.86 -2.23 2.59
CA ILE A 12 30.16 -1.61 2.28
C ILE A 12 30.34 -1.46 0.76
N ALA A 13 29.91 -2.44 -0.04
CA ALA A 13 29.95 -2.36 -1.51
C ALA A 13 29.06 -1.22 -2.04
N CYS A 14 27.85 -1.02 -1.49
CA CYS A 14 26.97 0.08 -1.88
C CYS A 14 27.55 1.47 -1.54
N ILE A 15 28.27 1.61 -0.42
CA ILE A 15 28.92 2.87 -0.04
C ILE A 15 30.10 3.17 -0.97
N ALA A 16 30.86 2.16 -1.39
CA ALA A 16 31.98 2.34 -2.32
C ALA A 16 31.54 2.78 -3.72
N ILE A 17 30.39 2.29 -4.20
CA ILE A 17 29.84 2.67 -5.53
C ILE A 17 29.28 4.11 -5.51
N GLY A 18 28.81 4.60 -4.36
CA GLY A 18 28.24 5.94 -4.23
C GLY A 18 29.23 7.10 -4.36
N ASN A 19 30.52 6.86 -4.12
CA ASN A 19 31.53 7.93 -4.03
C ASN A 19 32.35 8.15 -5.30
N SER A 20 32.19 7.34 -6.34
CA SER A 20 33.00 7.45 -7.56
C SER A 20 32.21 7.08 -8.81
N THR A 21 31.15 7.85 -9.07
CA THR A 21 30.61 7.97 -10.44
C THR A 21 31.16 9.25 -11.04
N LEU A 22 32.33 9.16 -11.68
CA LEU A 22 32.74 10.22 -12.61
C LEU A 22 31.88 10.09 -13.86
N ALA A 23 31.20 11.17 -14.24
CA ALA A 23 30.67 11.29 -15.59
C ALA A 23 31.85 11.31 -16.59
N ASN A 24 31.60 10.86 -17.82
CA ASN A 24 32.60 10.76 -18.89
C ASN A 24 33.29 12.10 -19.24
N ASP A 25 32.77 13.22 -18.73
CA ASP A 25 33.29 14.57 -18.92
C ASP A 25 34.16 15.08 -17.75
N GLY A 26 34.48 14.22 -16.76
CA GLY A 26 35.34 14.57 -15.64
C GLY A 26 34.71 15.50 -14.60
N ARG A 27 33.41 15.81 -14.73
CA ARG A 27 32.69 16.67 -13.79
C ARG A 27 32.00 15.82 -12.72
N MET A 28 32.18 16.21 -11.45
CA MET A 28 31.38 15.69 -10.34
C MET A 28 29.93 16.18 -10.51
N ALA A 29 29.11 15.41 -11.20
CA ALA A 29 27.67 15.63 -11.19
C ALA A 29 27.13 15.14 -9.83
N PRO A 30 26.44 15.99 -9.05
CA PRO A 30 25.83 15.53 -7.81
C PRO A 30 24.80 14.45 -8.15
N SER A 31 24.99 13.24 -7.61
CA SER A 31 24.03 12.14 -7.78
C SER A 31 22.64 12.63 -7.36
N PRO A 32 21.61 12.52 -8.22
CA PRO A 32 20.25 12.88 -7.85
C PRO A 32 19.70 11.98 -6.73
N PHE A 33 20.33 10.81 -6.54
CA PHE A 33 20.10 9.87 -5.45
C PHE A 33 20.96 10.23 -4.25
N THR A 34 20.52 11.23 -3.49
CA THR A 34 21.07 11.49 -2.15
C THR A 34 20.35 10.64 -1.11
N THR A 35 21.07 10.04 -0.17
CA THR A 35 20.53 9.24 0.95
C THR A 35 19.47 9.99 1.75
N THR A 36 19.61 11.32 1.87
CA THR A 36 18.64 12.21 2.52
C THR A 36 17.31 12.26 1.78
N ARG A 37 17.30 12.35 0.45
CA ARG A 37 16.07 12.26 -0.37
C ARG A 37 15.45 10.87 -0.32
N PHE A 38 16.25 9.81 -0.29
CA PHE A 38 15.74 8.45 -0.11
C PHE A 38 15.06 8.28 1.26
N LEU A 39 15.72 8.71 2.33
CA LEU A 39 15.17 8.70 3.69
C LEU A 39 13.93 9.59 3.82
N ALA A 40 13.90 10.76 3.17
CA ALA A 40 12.72 11.62 3.14
C ALA A 40 11.54 10.96 2.41
N SER A 41 11.79 10.25 1.31
CA SER A 41 10.76 9.50 0.59
C SER A 41 10.27 8.28 1.38
N ALA A 42 11.16 7.55 2.06
CA ALA A 42 10.78 6.45 2.94
C ALA A 42 9.97 6.95 4.16
N LYS A 43 10.41 8.04 4.78
CA LYS A 43 9.70 8.69 5.89
C LYS A 43 8.36 9.28 5.45
N LYS A 44 8.23 9.71 4.19
CA LYS A 44 6.96 10.16 3.62
C LYS A 44 5.96 9.00 3.52
N ILE A 45 6.41 7.80 3.14
CA ILE A 45 5.59 6.59 3.17
C ILE A 45 5.13 6.30 4.61
N ASP A 46 6.04 6.35 5.59
CA ASP A 46 5.68 6.18 7.01
C ASP A 46 4.76 7.30 7.55
N SER A 47 4.86 8.53 7.02
CA SER A 47 4.02 9.65 7.43
C SER A 47 2.60 9.61 6.85
N ILE A 48 2.40 8.94 5.70
CA ILE A 48 1.05 8.60 5.22
C ILE A 48 0.40 7.57 6.17
N ILE A 49 1.21 6.80 6.90
CA ILE A 49 0.80 5.82 7.91
C ILE A 49 0.59 6.47 9.30
N ALA A 50 0.88 7.77 9.48
CA ALA A 50 0.64 8.46 10.75
C ALA A 50 -0.86 8.67 10.98
N VAL A 51 -1.45 7.71 11.70
CA VAL A 51 -2.84 7.64 12.13
C VAL A 51 -3.19 8.85 13.01
N ASN A 52 -3.96 9.80 12.47
CA ASN A 52 -4.71 10.75 13.30
C ASN A 52 -5.74 9.96 14.15
N ALA A 53 -5.73 10.22 15.45
CA ALA A 53 -6.55 9.54 16.47
C ALA A 53 -8.03 9.99 16.47
N THR A 54 -8.66 10.07 15.30
CA THR A 54 -10.12 10.20 15.19
C THR A 54 -10.74 8.80 15.12
N ALA A 55 -12.03 8.66 15.46
CA ALA A 55 -12.71 7.37 15.41
C ALA A 55 -12.81 6.90 13.94
N LYS A 56 -12.02 5.89 13.59
CA LYS A 56 -11.91 5.37 12.22
C LYS A 56 -12.73 4.10 12.05
N VAL A 57 -13.38 3.99 10.90
CA VAL A 57 -14.06 2.78 10.46
C VAL A 57 -13.45 2.32 9.16
N CYS A 58 -13.09 1.04 9.10
CA CYS A 58 -12.52 0.42 7.92
C CYS A 58 -13.45 -0.66 7.37
N ALA A 59 -13.75 -0.58 6.08
CA ALA A 59 -14.35 -1.67 5.32
C ALA A 59 -13.29 -2.30 4.40
N CYS A 60 -13.36 -3.62 4.24
CA CYS A 60 -12.39 -4.43 3.52
C CYS A 60 -13.10 -5.43 2.60
N GLN A 61 -12.57 -5.60 1.39
CA GLN A 61 -12.92 -6.69 0.50
C GLN A 61 -11.64 -7.40 0.00
N ILE A 62 -11.63 -8.73 0.12
CA ILE A 62 -10.59 -9.58 -0.47
C ILE A 62 -11.10 -10.10 -1.80
N LEU A 63 -10.33 -9.88 -2.86
CA LEU A 63 -10.71 -10.08 -4.25
C LEU A 63 -9.75 -11.05 -4.93
N ASN A 64 -10.31 -11.89 -5.80
CA ASN A 64 -9.58 -12.53 -6.89
C ASN A 64 -9.86 -11.75 -8.17
N LEU A 65 -8.80 -11.27 -8.82
CA LEU A 65 -8.87 -10.45 -10.03
C LEU A 65 -8.35 -11.26 -11.21
N GLN A 66 -9.14 -11.32 -12.28
CA GLN A 66 -8.79 -12.04 -13.50
C GLN A 66 -8.92 -11.14 -14.73
N SER A 67 -7.83 -11.04 -15.47
CA SER A 67 -7.76 -10.52 -16.83
C SER A 67 -7.31 -11.65 -17.76
N ASN A 68 -7.47 -11.50 -19.08
CA ASN A 68 -7.29 -12.57 -20.07
C ASN A 68 -6.00 -13.38 -19.87
N ASN A 69 -4.89 -12.70 -19.54
CA ASN A 69 -3.59 -13.33 -19.34
C ASN A 69 -3.00 -13.11 -17.93
N HIS A 70 -3.78 -12.56 -16.99
CA HIS A 70 -3.27 -12.22 -15.67
C HIS A 70 -4.26 -12.59 -14.57
N TYR A 71 -3.77 -13.25 -13.52
CA TYR A 71 -4.57 -13.61 -12.36
C TYR A 71 -3.91 -13.11 -11.08
N VAL A 72 -4.60 -12.28 -10.32
CA VAL A 72 -4.17 -11.79 -9.02
C VAL A 72 -5.06 -12.42 -7.96
N LYS A 73 -4.47 -13.23 -7.08
CA LYS A 73 -5.16 -13.84 -5.93
C LYS A 73 -5.02 -12.94 -4.71
N ASN A 74 -6.03 -12.98 -3.83
CA ASN A 74 -5.98 -12.38 -2.49
C ASN A 74 -5.61 -10.88 -2.48
N ALA A 75 -6.10 -10.14 -3.48
CA ALA A 75 -5.95 -8.69 -3.53
C ALA A 75 -6.93 -8.05 -2.54
N VAL A 76 -6.43 -7.22 -1.62
CA VAL A 76 -7.25 -6.56 -0.61
C VAL A 76 -7.45 -5.09 -0.98
N VAL A 77 -8.71 -4.68 -1.01
CA VAL A 77 -9.09 -3.28 -1.16
C VAL A 77 -9.75 -2.82 0.13
N PHE A 78 -9.24 -1.72 0.68
CA PHE A 78 -9.78 -1.11 1.89
C PHE A 78 -10.48 0.21 1.57
N ALA A 79 -11.45 0.58 2.41
CA ALA A 79 -12.02 1.91 2.44
C ALA A 79 -12.05 2.39 3.89
N GLU A 80 -11.36 3.49 4.16
CA GLU A 80 -11.27 4.13 5.47
C GLU A 80 -12.22 5.32 5.54
N LYS A 81 -12.92 5.44 6.65
CA LYS A 81 -13.70 6.63 7.02
C LYS A 81 -13.23 7.15 8.37
N THR A 82 -12.98 8.46 8.48
CA THR A 82 -12.32 9.08 9.64
C THR A 82 -13.26 9.68 10.68
N ASN A 83 -14.56 9.79 10.38
CA ASN A 83 -15.61 10.12 11.34
C ASN A 83 -16.56 8.92 11.50
N SER A 84 -16.83 8.51 12.75
CA SER A 84 -17.68 7.37 13.05
C SER A 84 -18.96 7.80 13.79
N GLU A 85 -20.07 7.80 13.08
CA GLU A 85 -21.42 8.01 13.60
C GLU A 85 -22.32 6.79 13.31
N GLY A 86 -21.75 5.59 13.27
CA GLY A 86 -22.49 4.32 13.27
C GLY A 86 -22.63 3.63 11.91
N GLN A 87 -23.76 2.93 11.71
CA GLN A 87 -23.96 1.98 10.60
C GLN A 87 -24.00 2.65 9.21
N GLU A 88 -24.37 3.92 9.13
CA GLU A 88 -24.38 4.69 7.88
C GLU A 88 -22.98 4.91 7.30
N ASP A 89 -21.98 5.04 8.18
CA ASP A 89 -20.59 5.28 7.79
C ASP A 89 -19.93 4.03 7.21
N LEU A 90 -20.29 2.87 7.75
CA LEU A 90 -19.97 1.58 7.15
C LEU A 90 -20.59 1.44 5.76
N ALA A 91 -21.86 1.82 5.60
CA ALA A 91 -22.54 1.74 4.31
C ALA A 91 -21.88 2.65 3.25
N LYS A 92 -21.43 3.85 3.64
CA LYS A 92 -20.68 4.77 2.77
C LYS A 92 -19.34 4.17 2.33
N ALA A 93 -18.57 3.61 3.27
CA ALA A 93 -17.30 2.95 2.96
C ALA A 93 -17.50 1.73 2.03
N GLN A 94 -18.53 0.91 2.28
CA GLN A 94 -18.88 -0.21 1.40
C GLN A 94 -19.30 0.25 0.01
N THR A 95 -20.08 1.33 -0.10
CA THR A 95 -20.49 1.90 -1.38
C THR A 95 -19.27 2.38 -2.18
N ARG A 96 -18.26 2.96 -1.51
CA ARG A 96 -17.03 3.39 -2.17
C ARG A 96 -16.23 2.19 -2.72
N LEU A 97 -16.16 1.09 -1.97
CA LEU A 97 -15.54 -0.16 -2.42
C LEU A 97 -16.27 -0.75 -3.63
N GLU A 98 -17.60 -0.76 -3.62
CA GLU A 98 -18.39 -1.27 -4.74
C GLU A 98 -18.21 -0.42 -6.01
N LYS A 99 -18.12 0.91 -5.87
CA LYS A 99 -17.79 1.81 -6.99
C LYS A 99 -16.40 1.50 -7.55
N GLU A 100 -15.41 1.34 -6.68
CA GLU A 100 -14.04 1.03 -7.11
C GLU A 100 -13.98 -0.33 -7.82
N LYS A 101 -14.61 -1.35 -7.24
CA LYS A 101 -14.72 -2.68 -7.86
C LYS A 101 -15.36 -2.60 -9.25
N ARG A 102 -16.39 -1.79 -9.43
CA ARG A 102 -17.02 -1.57 -10.74
C ARG A 102 -16.04 -0.93 -11.73
N MET A 103 -15.28 0.07 -11.29
CA MET A 103 -14.24 0.71 -12.11
C MET A 103 -13.14 -0.28 -12.50
N LEU A 104 -12.63 -1.06 -11.54
CA LEU A 104 -11.64 -2.10 -11.78
C LEU A 104 -12.12 -3.12 -12.81
N ARG A 105 -13.40 -3.49 -12.75
CA ARG A 105 -14.00 -4.42 -13.70
C ARG A 105 -14.10 -3.84 -15.11
N LEU A 106 -14.44 -2.56 -15.23
CA LEU A 106 -14.61 -1.90 -16.51
C LEU A 106 -13.28 -1.61 -17.20
N LEU A 107 -12.24 -1.29 -16.44
CA LEU A 107 -10.97 -0.80 -16.96
C LEU A 107 -9.87 -1.85 -17.06
N PHE A 108 -9.81 -2.80 -16.10
CA PHE A 108 -8.61 -3.63 -15.93
C PHE A 108 -8.89 -5.14 -15.89
N TYR A 109 -10.00 -5.57 -15.29
CA TYR A 109 -10.26 -6.98 -15.00
C TYR A 109 -11.62 -7.45 -15.52
N ASN A 110 -11.59 -8.46 -16.39
CA ASN A 110 -12.79 -9.03 -17.00
C ASN A 110 -13.68 -9.71 -15.96
N LYS A 111 -13.05 -10.31 -14.94
CA LYS A 111 -13.74 -11.00 -13.85
C LYS A 111 -13.12 -10.62 -12.51
N ILE A 112 -13.98 -10.26 -11.57
CA ILE A 112 -13.64 -9.98 -10.18
C ILE A 112 -14.54 -10.83 -9.29
N GLU A 113 -13.93 -11.57 -8.39
CA GLU A 113 -14.63 -12.42 -7.42
C GLU A 113 -14.31 -11.94 -6.00
N VAL A 114 -15.34 -11.77 -5.18
CA VAL A 114 -15.18 -11.38 -3.77
C VAL A 114 -15.08 -12.64 -2.93
N ILE A 115 -13.93 -12.85 -2.30
CA ILE A 115 -13.64 -14.02 -1.47
C ILE A 115 -14.15 -13.80 -0.05
N ALA A 116 -13.91 -12.61 0.49
CA ALA A 116 -14.29 -12.25 1.85
C ALA A 116 -14.58 -10.76 1.97
N LYS A 117 -15.46 -10.42 2.91
CA LYS A 117 -15.73 -9.05 3.34
C LYS A 117 -15.47 -8.95 4.82
N THR A 118 -14.85 -7.86 5.26
CA THR A 118 -14.58 -7.61 6.68
C THR A 118 -14.76 -6.14 6.98
N THR A 119 -15.24 -5.84 8.17
CA THR A 119 -15.42 -4.47 8.67
C THR A 119 -14.88 -4.38 10.08
N ALA A 120 -14.17 -3.32 10.40
CA ALA A 120 -13.63 -3.08 11.73
C ALA A 120 -13.74 -1.60 12.10
N ALA A 121 -14.00 -1.31 13.38
CA ALA A 121 -13.93 0.04 13.93
C ALA A 121 -12.47 0.39 14.29
N THR A 122 -11.56 0.19 13.33
CA THR A 122 -10.12 0.45 13.46
C THR A 122 -9.61 1.06 12.16
N ASP A 123 -8.38 1.60 12.19
CA ASP A 123 -7.70 2.03 10.96
C ASP A 123 -7.45 0.85 10.01
N CYS A 124 -7.45 1.14 8.70
CA CYS A 124 -7.31 0.11 7.67
C CYS A 124 -5.92 -0.53 7.64
N ASN A 125 -4.87 0.19 8.05
CA ASN A 125 -3.51 -0.36 8.09
C ASN A 125 -3.35 -1.38 9.21
N THR A 126 -3.88 -1.08 10.41
CA THR A 126 -3.88 -2.06 11.52
C THR A 126 -4.65 -3.31 11.13
N LEU A 127 -5.81 -3.16 10.49
CA LEU A 127 -6.59 -4.30 9.99
C LEU A 127 -5.80 -5.10 8.95
N PHE A 128 -5.14 -4.42 8.00
CA PHE A 128 -4.30 -5.09 7.01
C PHE A 128 -3.16 -5.89 7.65
N MET A 129 -2.45 -5.31 8.62
CA MET A 129 -1.36 -6.00 9.32
C MET A 129 -1.86 -7.23 10.09
N GLN A 130 -3.06 -7.16 10.68
CA GLN A 130 -3.69 -8.31 11.33
C GLN A 130 -4.09 -9.40 10.34
N LEU A 131 -4.63 -9.03 9.17
CA LEU A 131 -4.98 -9.97 8.13
C LEU A 131 -3.74 -10.62 7.51
N LYS A 132 -2.69 -9.84 7.27
CA LYS A 132 -1.41 -10.32 6.72
C LYS A 132 -0.73 -11.33 7.63
N LYS A 133 -0.80 -11.14 8.96
CA LYS A 133 -0.33 -12.15 9.93
C LYS A 133 -1.07 -13.49 9.86
N LYS A 134 -2.32 -13.50 9.37
CA LYS A 134 -3.11 -14.72 9.20
C LYS A 134 -2.94 -15.35 7.81
N GLN A 135 -2.64 -14.53 6.81
CA GLN A 135 -2.43 -14.93 5.41
C GLN A 135 -1.28 -14.12 4.80
N ASP A 136 -0.10 -14.75 4.69
CA ASP A 136 1.10 -14.07 4.18
C ASP A 136 0.99 -13.65 2.72
N ASN A 137 0.11 -14.30 1.95
CA ASN A 137 -0.09 -14.06 0.52
C ASN A 137 -1.12 -12.96 0.21
N LEU A 138 -1.51 -12.15 1.19
CA LEU A 138 -2.37 -10.99 0.98
C LEU A 138 -1.61 -9.85 0.29
N LEU A 139 -2.15 -9.38 -0.83
CA LEU A 139 -1.63 -8.26 -1.60
C LEU A 139 -2.49 -7.03 -1.33
N LEU A 140 -1.90 -5.98 -0.74
CA LEU A 140 -2.59 -4.70 -0.59
C LEU A 140 -2.70 -4.05 -1.97
N TYR A 141 -3.92 -3.85 -2.45
CA TYR A 141 -4.17 -3.13 -3.69
C TYR A 141 -4.22 -1.63 -3.42
N GLU A 142 -5.16 -1.19 -2.58
CA GLU A 142 -5.34 0.23 -2.27
C GLU A 142 -6.13 0.43 -0.97
N VAL A 143 -5.91 1.58 -0.33
CA VAL A 143 -6.72 2.09 0.78
C VAL A 143 -7.45 3.35 0.32
N LEU A 144 -8.76 3.22 0.10
CA LEU A 144 -9.62 4.30 -0.39
C LEU A 144 -10.03 5.21 0.77
N ASN A 145 -10.06 6.51 0.54
CA ASN A 145 -10.66 7.45 1.48
C ASN A 145 -12.16 7.60 1.19
N ALA A 146 -13.01 7.16 2.11
CA ALA A 146 -14.48 7.22 2.02
C ALA A 146 -15.08 8.56 2.47
N ASP A 147 -14.27 9.48 3.04
CA ASP A 147 -14.70 10.85 3.36
C ASP A 147 -14.75 11.76 2.13
N ILE A 148 -14.08 11.36 1.05
CA ILE A 148 -14.07 12.13 -0.21
C ILE A 148 -15.41 11.92 -0.93
N VAL A 149 -16.28 12.94 -0.85
CA VAL A 149 -17.48 13.04 -1.68
C VAL A 149 -17.03 13.39 -3.11
N ILE A 150 -16.95 12.37 -3.96
CA ILE A 150 -16.81 12.59 -5.41
C ILE A 150 -18.20 13.03 -5.90
N ARG A 151 -18.31 14.33 -6.22
CA ARG A 151 -19.52 14.98 -6.72
C ARG A 151 -19.78 14.62 -8.17
#